data_AF-A0A8T1QFT1-F1
#
_entry.id   AF-A0A8T1QFT1-F1
#
_cell.length_a   1.000
_cell.length_b   1.000
_cell.length_c   1.000
_cell.angle_alpha   90.00
_cell.angle_beta   90.00
_cell.angle_gamma   90.00
#
_symmetry.space_group_name_H-M   'P 1'
#
loop_
_entity.id
_entity.type
_entity.pdbx_description
1 polymer ?
#
loop_
_entity_poly.entity_id
_entity_poly.type
_entity_poly.pdbx_seq_one_letter_code
_entity_poly.pdbx_strand_id
1 'polypeptide(L)'
;MYGLANLQFLSFQVHCGFVRNSGAEMAPSDIKYVKKCRFVVTSGIFDGYDIPQQPSNISLRSKKLFCFLMVVDEISLTFIMQNVTVKEDGHGGKWVGIWRLVLLKYPPYDEPRRNGKIPKILLHRLFPQAQYSIWIDGKMELIVDPLLILERYLWRGKYTFAIAQHKHHHSIYEEADANKRRKRYARPLIDLHMKIYRYEGMESWKPGGKTISDVPEGAIIIREHTAMSNLFSCLWFNEVDLFTPRDQLSFGYVVYRLGGLFKFYMFPNCEYNSLFVLHPHTREHSSAVEWVKNITELDGKGSRMKESRGGLGLWTPYPGNLDSVVLPPVARTSKAG
;
A
#
# COMPACT_ATOMS: atom_id res chain seq x y z
N MET A 1 17.73 -43.22 29.53
CA MET A 1 16.52 -42.41 29.82
C MET A 1 16.59 -41.18 28.94
N TYR A 2 15.52 -40.97 28.17
CA TYR A 2 15.38 -39.93 27.15
C TYR A 2 15.29 -38.52 27.74
N GLY A 3 15.78 -37.53 26.98
CA GLY A 3 15.10 -36.25 26.85
C GLY A 3 15.75 -35.04 27.53
N LEU A 4 16.74 -34.42 26.88
CA LEU A 4 17.00 -32.98 27.03
C LEU A 4 17.14 -32.36 25.65
N ALA A 5 16.03 -31.87 25.12
CA ALA A 5 16.00 -30.90 24.04
C ALA A 5 14.75 -30.04 24.18
N ASN A 6 14.76 -29.09 25.13
CA ASN A 6 13.85 -27.95 25.08
C ASN A 6 14.41 -26.95 24.06
N LEU A 7 14.24 -27.25 22.77
CA LEU A 7 14.33 -26.24 21.71
C LEU A 7 13.00 -25.50 21.66
N GLN A 8 12.85 -24.54 22.56
CA GLN A 8 11.74 -23.59 22.51
C GLN A 8 12.09 -22.54 21.45
N PHE A 9 11.74 -22.81 20.20
CA PHE A 9 11.81 -21.79 19.14
C PHE A 9 10.84 -20.66 19.51
N LEU A 10 11.36 -19.49 19.87
CA LEU A 10 10.58 -18.28 20.03
C LEU A 10 9.95 -17.92 18.67
N SER A 11 8.70 -18.31 18.45
CA SER A 11 7.91 -17.82 17.33
C SER A 11 7.60 -16.34 17.55
N PHE A 12 8.21 -15.45 16.78
CA PHE A 12 7.86 -14.04 16.79
C PHE A 12 6.61 -13.81 15.93
N GLN A 13 5.58 -13.21 16.52
CA GLN A 13 4.38 -12.79 15.81
C GLN A 13 4.65 -11.44 15.14
N VAL A 14 4.60 -11.38 13.81
CA VAL A 14 4.64 -10.10 13.08
C VAL A 14 3.26 -9.47 13.14
N HIS A 15 3.15 -8.33 13.80
CA HIS A 15 1.95 -7.51 13.73
C HIS A 15 1.83 -6.93 12.32
N CYS A 16 0.72 -7.21 11.64
CA CYS A 16 0.46 -6.80 10.26
C CYS A 16 -0.70 -5.83 10.21
N GLY A 17 -0.42 -4.55 10.49
CA GLY A 17 -1.42 -3.48 10.51
C GLY A 17 -2.74 -3.86 11.22
N PHE A 18 -3.84 -3.27 10.74
CA PHE A 18 -5.11 -3.24 11.48
C PHE A 18 -5.62 -4.64 11.89
N VAL A 19 -5.85 -4.75 13.20
CA VAL A 19 -6.58 -5.83 13.87
C VAL A 19 -8.07 -5.64 13.56
N ARG A 20 -8.93 -6.65 13.77
CA ARG A 20 -10.37 -6.36 13.81
C ARG A 20 -10.64 -5.35 14.93
N ASN A 21 -11.54 -4.39 14.70
CA ASN A 21 -11.91 -3.31 15.63
C ASN A 21 -10.87 -2.17 15.80
N SER A 22 -9.88 -2.04 14.93
CA SER A 22 -8.92 -0.90 15.00
C SER A 22 -9.34 0.34 14.21
N GLY A 23 -10.62 0.50 13.87
CA GLY A 23 -11.17 1.68 13.22
C GLY A 23 -11.60 1.45 11.78
N ALA A 24 -10.75 0.87 10.91
CA ALA A 24 -11.05 0.71 9.49
C ALA A 24 -12.06 -0.43 9.16
N GLU A 25 -13.36 -0.16 9.28
CA GLU A 25 -14.43 -1.16 9.09
C GLU A 25 -15.15 -1.03 7.75
N MET A 26 -15.33 -2.16 7.05
CA MET A 26 -16.15 -2.24 5.85
C MET A 26 -17.62 -2.54 6.20
N ALA A 27 -18.55 -2.05 5.39
CA ALA A 27 -19.95 -2.39 5.51
C ALA A 27 -20.17 -3.92 5.37
N PRO A 28 -21.13 -4.53 6.11
CA PRO A 28 -21.41 -5.96 6.01
C PRO A 28 -21.74 -6.44 4.58
N SER A 29 -22.43 -5.61 3.80
CA SER A 29 -22.75 -5.86 2.39
C SER A 29 -21.47 -5.98 1.54
N ASP A 30 -20.50 -5.10 1.75
CA ASP A 30 -19.22 -5.12 1.04
C ASP A 30 -18.35 -6.29 1.49
N ILE A 31 -18.31 -6.59 2.81
CA ILE A 31 -17.65 -7.81 3.33
C ILE A 31 -18.20 -9.06 2.64
N LYS A 32 -19.52 -9.15 2.46
CA LYS A 32 -20.16 -10.27 1.76
C LYS A 32 -19.78 -10.27 0.28
N TYR A 33 -19.77 -9.11 -0.38
CA TYR A 33 -19.43 -8.99 -1.80
C TYR A 33 -17.99 -9.41 -2.10
N VAL A 34 -17.02 -8.97 -1.29
CA VAL A 34 -15.59 -9.21 -1.59
C VAL A 34 -15.15 -10.66 -1.34
N LYS A 35 -15.93 -11.47 -0.62
CA LYS A 35 -15.64 -12.90 -0.39
C LYS A 35 -15.57 -13.73 -1.69
N LYS A 36 -16.28 -13.33 -2.75
CA LYS A 36 -16.21 -14.01 -4.06
C LYS A 36 -15.07 -13.51 -4.95
N CYS A 37 -14.42 -12.41 -4.58
CA CYS A 37 -13.43 -11.76 -5.43
C CYS A 37 -12.08 -12.47 -5.32
N ARG A 38 -11.71 -13.24 -6.35
CA ARG A 38 -10.39 -13.88 -6.47
C ARG A 38 -9.37 -13.01 -7.21
N PHE A 39 -9.83 -12.21 -8.15
CA PHE A 39 -9.04 -11.24 -8.89
C PHE A 39 -9.61 -9.86 -8.58
N VAL A 40 -8.77 -8.93 -8.15
CA VAL A 40 -9.21 -7.58 -7.79
C VAL A 40 -8.38 -6.52 -8.50
N VAL A 41 -9.05 -5.53 -9.07
CA VAL A 41 -8.44 -4.24 -9.39
C VAL A 41 -8.93 -3.28 -8.33
N THR A 42 -8.01 -2.59 -7.68
CA THR A 42 -8.32 -1.74 -6.53
C THR A 42 -7.75 -0.35 -6.72
N SER A 43 -8.51 0.63 -6.28
CA SER A 43 -8.07 2.02 -6.17
C SER A 43 -8.61 2.61 -4.87
N GLY A 44 -8.24 3.83 -4.54
CA GLY A 44 -8.80 4.52 -3.40
C GLY A 44 -8.74 6.02 -3.49
N ILE A 45 -9.73 6.66 -2.89
CA ILE A 45 -9.88 8.12 -2.84
C ILE A 45 -10.20 8.49 -1.40
N PHE A 46 -9.39 9.37 -0.82
CA PHE A 46 -9.52 9.83 0.55
C PHE A 46 -9.50 11.35 0.56
N ASP A 47 -10.29 11.97 1.45
CA ASP A 47 -10.38 13.44 1.59
C ASP A 47 -10.77 14.16 0.29
N GLY A 48 -11.53 13.49 -0.58
CA GLY A 48 -12.01 14.04 -1.87
C GLY A 48 -10.88 14.43 -2.82
N TYR A 49 -9.71 13.80 -2.69
CA TYR A 49 -8.49 14.20 -3.39
C TYR A 49 -8.53 14.01 -4.91
N ASP A 50 -9.35 13.05 -5.36
CA ASP A 50 -9.48 12.63 -6.75
C ASP A 50 -10.96 12.39 -7.09
N ILE A 51 -11.23 12.23 -8.39
CA ILE A 51 -12.52 11.77 -8.92
C ILE A 51 -12.31 10.37 -9.51
N PRO A 52 -13.28 9.44 -9.35
CA PRO A 52 -13.18 8.10 -9.93
C PRO A 52 -12.95 8.12 -11.45
N GLN A 53 -11.79 7.66 -11.90
CA GLN A 53 -11.49 7.50 -13.33
C GLN A 53 -11.92 6.11 -13.81
N GLN A 54 -12.62 6.03 -14.94
CA GLN A 54 -13.15 4.76 -15.46
C GLN A 54 -12.10 4.01 -16.28
N PRO A 55 -11.77 2.75 -15.93
CA PRO A 55 -10.93 1.92 -16.78
C PRO A 55 -11.52 1.81 -18.20
N SER A 56 -10.68 2.03 -19.20
CA SER A 56 -11.00 1.87 -20.61
C SER A 56 -10.34 0.60 -21.16
N ASN A 57 -10.83 0.13 -22.31
CA ASN A 57 -10.29 -1.05 -23.01
C ASN A 57 -10.28 -2.37 -22.19
N ILE A 58 -11.22 -2.54 -21.25
CA ILE A 58 -11.35 -3.76 -20.46
C ILE A 58 -12.22 -4.79 -21.21
N SER A 59 -11.66 -5.97 -21.47
CA SER A 59 -12.34 -7.07 -22.14
C SER A 59 -13.53 -7.59 -21.34
N LEU A 60 -14.51 -8.21 -22.03
CA LEU A 60 -15.65 -8.83 -21.37
C LEU A 60 -15.24 -9.94 -20.38
N ARG A 61 -14.14 -10.65 -20.68
CA ARG A 61 -13.58 -11.68 -19.79
C ARG A 61 -13.08 -11.06 -18.49
N SER A 62 -12.31 -9.99 -18.58
CA SER A 62 -11.77 -9.29 -17.41
C SER A 62 -12.86 -8.63 -16.57
N LYS A 63 -13.89 -8.05 -17.19
CA LYS A 63 -15.08 -7.54 -16.48
C LYS A 63 -15.82 -8.60 -15.67
N LYS A 64 -15.82 -9.87 -16.12
CA LYS A 64 -16.44 -10.99 -15.41
C LYS A 64 -15.53 -11.58 -14.32
N LEU A 65 -14.22 -11.56 -14.56
CA LEU A 65 -13.24 -12.20 -13.69
C LEU A 65 -12.82 -11.32 -12.50
N PHE A 66 -12.61 -10.02 -12.76
CA PHE A 66 -12.10 -9.08 -11.76
C PHE A 66 -13.25 -8.35 -11.04
N CYS A 67 -13.12 -8.22 -9.73
CA CYS A 67 -13.85 -7.21 -8.99
C CYS A 67 -13.09 -5.88 -9.06
N PHE A 68 -13.77 -4.84 -9.52
CA PHE A 68 -13.24 -3.47 -9.53
C PHE A 68 -13.74 -2.77 -8.28
N LEU A 69 -12.84 -2.51 -7.33
CA LEU A 69 -13.18 -1.99 -6.01
C LEU A 69 -12.49 -0.65 -5.79
N MET A 70 -13.23 0.37 -5.37
CA MET A 70 -12.69 1.67 -5.04
C MET A 70 -12.95 1.96 -3.57
N VAL A 71 -11.89 1.99 -2.77
CA VAL A 71 -11.99 2.20 -1.32
C VAL A 71 -12.04 3.71 -1.04
N VAL A 72 -13.06 4.14 -0.31
CA VAL A 72 -13.30 5.57 -0.04
C VAL A 72 -13.57 5.83 1.43
N ASP A 73 -13.20 7.02 1.92
CA ASP A 73 -13.67 7.53 3.21
C ASP A 73 -15.04 8.23 3.09
N GLU A 74 -15.62 8.63 4.22
CA GLU A 74 -16.94 9.27 4.26
C GLU A 74 -16.97 10.62 3.51
N ILE A 75 -15.86 11.38 3.59
CA ILE A 75 -15.70 12.66 2.90
C ILE A 75 -15.74 12.43 1.38
N SER A 76 -14.93 11.50 0.87
CA SER A 76 -14.87 11.19 -0.55
C SER A 76 -16.17 10.57 -1.06
N LEU A 77 -16.80 9.69 -0.27
CA LEU A 77 -18.10 9.12 -0.63
C LEU A 77 -19.16 10.21 -0.80
N THR A 78 -19.23 11.16 0.14
CA THR A 78 -20.18 12.28 0.08
C THR A 78 -19.91 13.16 -1.14
N PHE A 79 -18.64 13.51 -1.38
CA PHE A 79 -18.22 14.27 -2.55
C PHE A 79 -18.59 13.57 -3.86
N ILE A 80 -18.33 12.26 -3.97
CA ILE A 80 -18.67 11.46 -5.15
C ILE A 80 -20.19 11.42 -5.35
N MET A 81 -20.97 11.21 -4.30
CA MET A 81 -22.44 11.17 -4.38
C MET A 81 -23.05 12.50 -4.85
N GLN A 82 -22.38 13.63 -4.61
CA GLN A 82 -22.83 14.95 -5.04
C GLN A 82 -22.40 15.30 -6.47
N ASN A 83 -21.23 14.82 -6.91
CA ASN A 83 -20.61 15.28 -8.17
C ASN A 83 -20.59 14.23 -9.29
N VAL A 84 -20.86 12.96 -8.98
CA VAL A 84 -20.75 11.85 -9.92
C VAL A 84 -22.01 10.97 -9.86
N THR A 85 -22.41 10.40 -10.99
CA THR A 85 -23.53 9.47 -11.04
C THR A 85 -23.19 8.16 -10.32
N VAL A 86 -23.83 7.95 -9.16
CA VAL A 86 -23.74 6.71 -8.38
C VAL A 86 -24.99 5.86 -8.61
N LYS A 87 -24.80 4.57 -8.88
CA LYS A 87 -25.89 3.58 -8.97
C LYS A 87 -25.88 2.67 -7.75
N GLU A 88 -27.05 2.33 -7.24
CA GLU A 88 -27.20 1.34 -6.17
C GLU A 88 -27.76 0.03 -6.72
N ASP A 89 -27.15 -1.10 -6.35
CA ASP A 89 -27.65 -2.43 -6.66
C ASP A 89 -28.65 -2.92 -5.61
N GLY A 90 -29.46 -3.94 -5.95
CA GLY A 90 -30.45 -4.54 -5.03
C GLY A 90 -29.87 -5.24 -3.80
N HIS A 91 -28.54 -5.26 -3.63
CA HIS A 91 -27.81 -5.81 -2.49
C HIS A 91 -27.09 -4.71 -1.68
N GLY A 92 -27.43 -3.43 -1.90
CA GLY A 92 -26.90 -2.29 -1.17
C GLY A 92 -25.49 -1.87 -1.58
N GLY A 93 -25.04 -2.28 -2.76
CA GLY A 93 -23.77 -1.83 -3.34
C GLY A 93 -23.87 -0.53 -4.10
N LYS A 94 -22.93 0.39 -3.86
CA LYS A 94 -22.80 1.65 -4.58
C LYS A 94 -21.77 1.53 -5.70
N TRP A 95 -22.07 2.09 -6.86
CA TRP A 95 -21.27 1.91 -8.08
C TRP A 95 -21.06 3.22 -8.83
N VAL A 96 -19.82 3.44 -9.28
CA VAL A 96 -19.47 4.49 -10.24
C VAL A 96 -18.88 3.81 -11.47
N GLY A 97 -19.70 3.68 -12.52
CA GLY A 97 -19.36 2.87 -13.69
C GLY A 97 -19.06 1.43 -13.30
N ILE A 98 -17.83 0.96 -13.56
CA ILE A 98 -17.41 -0.41 -13.18
C ILE A 98 -16.96 -0.53 -11.72
N TRP A 99 -16.61 0.59 -11.07
CA TRP A 99 -16.12 0.58 -9.70
C TRP A 99 -17.25 0.36 -8.71
N ARG A 100 -17.12 -0.67 -7.88
CA ARG A 100 -17.88 -0.76 -6.63
C ARG A 100 -17.20 0.11 -5.57
N LEU A 101 -17.94 1.05 -4.99
CA LEU A 101 -17.46 1.84 -3.87
C LEU A 101 -17.48 0.97 -2.60
N VAL A 102 -16.36 0.95 -1.89
CA VAL A 102 -16.19 0.26 -0.60
C VAL A 102 -15.87 1.33 0.44
N LEU A 103 -16.85 1.63 1.30
CA LEU A 103 -16.66 2.61 2.36
C LEU A 103 -15.78 2.04 3.47
N LEU A 104 -14.67 2.71 3.75
CA LEU A 104 -13.85 2.47 4.94
C LEU A 104 -14.32 3.40 6.06
N LYS A 105 -15.15 2.86 6.96
CA LYS A 105 -15.62 3.61 8.13
C LYS A 105 -14.50 3.77 9.14
N TYR A 106 -14.57 4.85 9.91
CA TYR A 106 -13.65 5.24 10.98
C TYR A 106 -12.16 5.02 10.65
N PRO A 107 -11.65 5.69 9.60
CA PRO A 107 -10.24 5.62 9.25
C PRO A 107 -9.37 5.89 10.50
N PRO A 108 -8.31 5.12 10.70
CA PRO A 108 -7.58 5.08 11.96
C PRO A 108 -6.59 6.22 12.12
N TYR A 109 -6.29 6.96 11.06
CA TYR A 109 -5.42 8.14 11.10
C TYR A 109 -6.22 9.40 10.86
N ASP A 110 -5.77 10.52 11.41
CA ASP A 110 -6.28 11.82 11.00
C ASP A 110 -5.74 12.22 9.63
N GLU A 111 -4.52 11.79 9.28
CA GLU A 111 -3.90 12.02 7.99
C GLU A 111 -4.53 11.16 6.86
N PRO A 112 -5.22 11.76 5.88
CA PRO A 112 -5.87 11.02 4.79
C PRO A 112 -4.90 10.24 3.91
N ARG A 113 -3.69 10.76 3.71
CA ARG A 113 -2.66 10.08 2.90
C ARG A 113 -2.25 8.75 3.51
N ARG A 114 -2.13 8.69 4.83
CA ARG A 114 -1.78 7.48 5.59
C ARG A 114 -2.94 6.49 5.55
N ASN A 115 -4.18 6.96 5.69
CA ASN A 115 -5.38 6.14 5.47
C ASN A 115 -5.41 5.53 4.06
N GLY A 116 -5.02 6.27 3.02
CA GLY A 116 -4.90 5.77 1.65
C GLY A 116 -3.88 4.64 1.49
N LYS A 117 -2.92 4.49 2.41
CA LYS A 117 -1.97 3.37 2.39
C LYS A 117 -2.56 2.05 2.86
N ILE A 118 -3.68 2.08 3.58
CA ILE A 118 -4.38 0.88 4.04
C ILE A 118 -4.87 0.05 2.84
N PRO A 119 -5.74 0.57 1.95
CA PRO A 119 -6.15 -0.20 0.78
C PRO A 119 -5.05 -0.35 -0.26
N LYS A 120 -4.00 0.48 -0.23
CA LYS A 120 -2.85 0.31 -1.11
C LYS A 120 -1.99 -0.90 -0.73
N ILE A 121 -1.55 -0.96 0.52
CA ILE A 121 -0.53 -1.89 0.96
C ILE A 121 -1.19 -3.13 1.59
N LEU A 122 -2.23 -2.97 2.40
CA LEU A 122 -2.88 -4.06 3.15
C LEU A 122 -4.08 -4.70 2.41
N LEU A 123 -4.06 -4.76 1.07
CA LEU A 123 -5.14 -5.39 0.30
C LEU A 123 -5.48 -6.81 0.75
N HIS A 124 -4.47 -7.60 1.10
CA HIS A 124 -4.66 -8.98 1.57
C HIS A 124 -5.43 -9.08 2.90
N ARG A 125 -5.50 -7.99 3.67
CA ARG A 125 -6.28 -7.90 4.91
C ARG A 125 -7.73 -7.50 4.61
N LEU A 126 -7.93 -6.54 3.70
CA LEU A 126 -9.25 -6.08 3.29
C LEU A 126 -9.99 -7.12 2.45
N PHE A 127 -9.29 -7.77 1.53
CA PHE A 127 -9.84 -8.73 0.57
C PHE A 127 -9.11 -10.08 0.71
N PRO A 128 -9.30 -10.81 1.83
CA PRO A 128 -8.52 -12.01 2.14
C PRO A 128 -8.78 -13.20 1.19
N GLN A 129 -9.79 -13.10 0.34
CA GLN A 129 -10.10 -14.12 -0.67
C GLN A 129 -9.41 -13.83 -2.02
N ALA A 130 -8.83 -12.64 -2.20
CA ALA A 130 -8.11 -12.29 -3.41
C ALA A 130 -6.82 -13.11 -3.53
N GLN A 131 -6.64 -13.73 -4.69
CA GLN A 131 -5.41 -14.41 -5.10
C GLN A 131 -4.50 -13.46 -5.87
N TYR A 132 -5.08 -12.58 -6.67
CA TYR A 132 -4.35 -11.56 -7.43
C TYR A 132 -4.96 -10.18 -7.20
N SER A 133 -4.11 -9.16 -7.06
CA SER A 133 -4.52 -7.77 -6.99
C SER A 133 -3.68 -6.85 -7.87
N ILE A 134 -4.34 -5.82 -8.42
CA ILE A 134 -3.72 -4.69 -9.11
C ILE A 134 -4.20 -3.43 -8.40
N TRP A 135 -3.32 -2.78 -7.65
CA TRP A 135 -3.56 -1.44 -7.10
C TRP A 135 -3.23 -0.39 -8.14
N ILE A 136 -4.08 0.63 -8.27
CA ILE A 136 -3.87 1.82 -9.11
C ILE A 136 -4.23 3.09 -8.31
N ASP A 137 -3.44 4.15 -8.44
CA ASP A 137 -3.68 5.42 -7.75
C ASP A 137 -4.97 6.10 -8.24
N GLY A 138 -5.63 6.89 -7.38
CA GLY A 138 -6.98 7.44 -7.62
C GLY A 138 -7.10 8.30 -8.88
N LYS A 139 -6.03 9.03 -9.23
CA LYS A 139 -5.93 9.87 -10.43
C LYS A 139 -5.73 9.12 -11.75
N MET A 140 -5.59 7.80 -11.72
CA MET A 140 -5.15 7.03 -12.88
C MET A 140 -6.32 6.35 -13.57
N GLU A 141 -6.41 6.55 -14.88
CA GLU A 141 -7.29 5.76 -15.73
C GLU A 141 -6.52 4.56 -16.28
N LEU A 142 -6.96 3.35 -15.94
CA LEU A 142 -6.39 2.12 -16.49
C LEU A 142 -6.84 1.91 -17.94
N ILE A 143 -5.90 1.88 -18.89
CA ILE A 143 -6.19 1.72 -20.33
C ILE A 143 -5.77 0.35 -20.90
N VAL A 144 -5.24 -0.53 -20.03
CA VAL A 144 -4.78 -1.87 -20.38
C VAL A 144 -5.58 -2.92 -19.61
N ASP A 145 -5.94 -3.99 -20.30
CA ASP A 145 -6.71 -5.08 -19.70
C ASP A 145 -5.92 -5.76 -18.54
N PRO A 146 -6.52 -5.93 -17.35
CA PRO A 146 -5.82 -6.45 -16.18
C PRO A 146 -5.34 -7.90 -16.32
N LEU A 147 -5.94 -8.72 -17.20
CA LEU A 147 -5.39 -10.05 -17.50
C LEU A 147 -4.03 -9.95 -18.19
N LEU A 148 -3.86 -9.00 -19.10
CA LEU A 148 -2.59 -8.77 -19.78
C LEU A 148 -1.52 -8.26 -18.81
N ILE A 149 -1.92 -7.45 -17.83
CA ILE A 149 -1.04 -6.98 -16.76
C ILE A 149 -0.54 -8.17 -15.92
N LEU A 150 -1.43 -9.08 -15.49
CA LEU A 150 -1.00 -10.27 -14.74
C LEU A 150 -0.09 -11.17 -15.57
N GLU A 151 -0.40 -11.38 -16.85
CA GLU A 151 0.44 -12.16 -17.75
C GLU A 151 1.85 -11.57 -17.88
N ARG A 152 1.93 -10.27 -18.20
CA ARG A 152 3.19 -9.58 -18.46
C ARG A 152 4.08 -9.50 -17.22
N TYR A 153 3.51 -9.10 -16.08
CA TYR A 153 4.29 -8.68 -14.92
C TYR A 153 4.47 -9.77 -13.85
N LEU A 154 3.57 -10.76 -13.79
CA LEU A 154 3.67 -11.87 -12.85
C LEU A 154 3.96 -13.19 -13.56
N TRP A 155 3.04 -13.66 -14.41
CA TRP A 155 3.07 -15.05 -14.88
C TRP A 155 4.24 -15.37 -15.79
N ARG A 156 4.55 -14.49 -16.76
CA ARG A 156 5.65 -14.71 -17.71
C ARG A 156 7.01 -14.85 -17.01
N GLY A 157 7.25 -14.02 -16.00
CA GLY A 157 8.48 -14.01 -15.21
C GLY A 157 8.43 -14.86 -13.95
N LYS A 158 7.30 -15.51 -13.66
CA LYS A 158 7.03 -16.25 -12.41
C LYS A 158 7.29 -15.41 -11.15
N TYR A 159 6.92 -14.14 -11.18
CA TYR A 159 6.98 -13.23 -10.04
C TYR A 159 5.65 -13.24 -9.27
N THR A 160 5.72 -13.02 -7.97
CA THR A 160 4.52 -12.89 -7.10
C THR A 160 4.24 -11.43 -6.72
N PHE A 161 5.13 -10.52 -7.08
CA PHE A 161 5.02 -9.09 -6.82
C PHE A 161 5.71 -8.32 -7.95
N ALA A 162 5.04 -7.30 -8.47
CA ALA A 162 5.62 -6.38 -9.43
C ALA A 162 5.21 -4.93 -9.12
N ILE A 163 6.14 -4.01 -9.35
CA ILE A 163 5.97 -2.58 -9.07
C ILE A 163 6.79 -1.76 -10.06
N ALA A 164 6.32 -0.57 -10.41
CA ALA A 164 7.05 0.29 -11.32
C ALA A 164 8.30 0.87 -10.63
N GLN A 165 9.35 1.11 -11.40
CA GLN A 165 10.51 1.87 -10.97
C GLN A 165 10.18 3.37 -10.96
N HIS A 166 10.66 4.09 -9.96
CA HIS A 166 10.54 5.54 -9.94
C HIS A 166 11.33 6.18 -11.09
N LYS A 167 10.77 7.24 -11.69
CA LYS A 167 11.29 7.84 -12.93
C LYS A 167 12.71 8.42 -12.81
N HIS A 168 13.08 8.93 -11.63
CA HIS A 168 14.25 9.78 -11.47
C HIS A 168 15.21 9.37 -10.36
N HIS A 169 14.68 8.93 -9.21
CA HIS A 169 15.49 8.61 -8.04
C HIS A 169 15.62 7.10 -7.90
N HIS A 170 16.81 6.65 -7.53
CA HIS A 170 17.09 5.24 -7.31
C HIS A 170 17.39 4.95 -5.84
N SER A 171 17.91 5.93 -5.09
CA SER A 171 18.16 5.82 -3.66
C SER A 171 17.03 6.46 -2.86
N ILE A 172 16.61 5.81 -1.77
CA ILE A 172 15.62 6.39 -0.84
C ILE A 172 16.12 7.70 -0.22
N TYR A 173 17.44 7.90 -0.13
CA TYR A 173 18.03 9.15 0.39
C TYR A 173 17.90 10.30 -0.61
N GLU A 174 18.02 10.02 -1.91
CA GLU A 174 17.75 11.00 -2.97
C GLU A 174 16.26 11.39 -2.98
N GLU A 175 15.38 10.40 -2.87
CA GLU A 175 13.93 10.61 -2.78
C GLU A 175 13.57 11.41 -1.52
N ALA A 176 14.19 11.13 -0.38
CA ALA A 176 14.01 11.88 0.86
C ALA A 176 14.39 13.35 0.68
N ASP A 177 15.54 13.65 0.09
CA ASP A 177 15.97 15.01 -0.18
C ASP A 177 15.04 15.72 -1.18
N ALA A 178 14.54 15.00 -2.20
CA ALA A 178 13.56 15.54 -3.12
C ALA A 178 12.22 15.85 -2.43
N ASN A 179 11.74 15.00 -1.52
CA ASN A 179 10.55 15.26 -0.72
C ASN A 179 10.72 16.53 0.13
N LYS A 180 11.87 16.72 0.77
CA LYS A 180 12.19 17.92 1.55
C LYS A 180 12.28 19.19 0.70
N ARG A 181 12.84 19.11 -0.51
CA ARG A 181 12.94 20.25 -1.45
C ARG A 181 11.56 20.66 -1.98
N ARG A 182 10.73 19.67 -2.33
CA ARG A 182 9.38 19.86 -2.88
C ARG A 182 8.31 20.05 -1.80
N LYS A 183 8.70 20.14 -0.51
CA LYS A 183 7.80 20.30 0.66
C LYS A 183 6.67 19.26 0.67
N ARG A 184 7.03 18.01 0.37
CA ARG A 184 6.10 16.89 0.22
C ARG A 184 5.75 16.20 1.54
N TYR A 185 6.53 16.44 2.59
CA TYR A 185 6.26 16.04 3.98
C TYR A 185 7.16 16.84 4.93
N ALA A 186 6.91 16.73 6.25
CA ALA A 186 7.69 17.43 7.26
C ALA A 186 9.17 16.99 7.24
N ARG A 187 10.05 17.97 7.06
CA ARG A 187 11.51 17.77 7.04
C ARG A 187 12.06 17.04 8.27
N PRO A 188 11.74 17.43 9.53
CA PRO A 188 12.30 16.75 10.70
C PRO A 188 11.90 15.26 10.77
N LEU A 189 10.70 14.90 10.29
CA LEU A 189 10.25 13.50 10.26
C LEU A 189 10.99 12.69 9.18
N ILE A 190 11.19 13.27 7.99
CA ILE A 190 12.00 12.64 6.94
C ILE A 190 13.45 12.45 7.41
N ASP A 191 14.04 13.45 8.04
CA ASP A 191 15.43 13.38 8.50
C ASP A 191 15.61 12.32 9.60
N LEU A 192 14.66 12.22 10.54
CA LEU A 192 14.64 11.16 11.54
C LEU A 192 14.50 9.78 10.91
N HIS A 193 13.56 9.61 9.98
CA HIS A 193 13.32 8.37 9.24
C HIS A 193 14.60 7.88 8.54
N MET A 194 15.28 8.76 7.79
CA MET A 194 16.52 8.42 7.08
C MET A 194 17.70 8.19 8.03
N LYS A 195 17.77 8.92 9.15
CA LYS A 195 18.81 8.71 10.18
C LYS A 195 18.71 7.31 10.77
N ILE A 196 17.52 6.84 11.07
CA ILE A 196 17.29 5.49 11.61
C ILE A 196 17.74 4.43 10.60
N TYR A 197 17.34 4.55 9.33
CA TYR A 197 17.75 3.58 8.31
C TYR A 197 19.27 3.52 8.10
N ARG A 198 19.97 4.66 8.16
CA ARG A 198 21.44 4.67 8.13
C ARG A 198 22.04 4.01 9.37
N TYR A 199 21.48 4.29 10.54
CA TYR A 199 21.93 3.67 11.79
C TYR A 199 21.79 2.15 11.76
N GLU A 200 20.76 1.64 11.08
CA GLU A 200 20.55 0.20 10.86
C GLU A 200 21.35 -0.39 9.68
N GLY A 201 22.28 0.38 9.12
CA GLY A 201 23.23 -0.09 8.11
C GLY A 201 22.71 -0.09 6.68
N MET A 202 21.55 0.50 6.40
CA MET A 202 21.13 0.70 5.00
C MET A 202 22.04 1.74 4.35
N GLU A 203 22.87 1.31 3.41
CA GLU A 203 23.65 2.21 2.57
C GLU A 203 22.79 2.81 1.46
N SER A 204 23.27 3.91 0.86
CA SER A 204 22.64 4.43 -0.36
C SER A 204 22.77 3.41 -1.50
N TRP A 205 21.70 3.31 -2.30
CA TRP A 205 21.69 2.53 -3.53
C TRP A 205 22.89 2.88 -4.43
N LYS A 206 23.46 1.86 -5.08
CA LYS A 206 24.54 1.97 -6.06
C LYS A 206 24.24 1.07 -7.27
N PRO A 207 24.62 1.46 -8.49
CA PRO A 207 24.50 0.60 -9.67
C PRO A 207 25.21 -0.75 -9.47
N GLY A 208 24.60 -1.83 -9.96
CA GLY A 208 25.12 -3.20 -9.78
C GLY A 208 24.80 -3.84 -8.42
N GLY A 209 24.02 -3.15 -7.57
CA GLY A 209 23.50 -3.71 -6.31
C GLY A 209 22.46 -4.81 -6.50
N LYS A 210 21.85 -5.24 -5.38
CA LYS A 210 20.84 -6.33 -5.36
C LYS A 210 19.55 -5.99 -6.08
N THR A 211 19.20 -4.72 -6.15
CA THR A 211 17.98 -4.17 -6.76
C THR A 211 18.35 -3.17 -7.85
N ILE A 212 17.49 -3.00 -8.85
CA ILE A 212 17.67 -1.98 -9.89
C ILE A 212 17.39 -0.55 -9.37
N SER A 213 16.70 -0.44 -8.24
CA SER A 213 16.35 0.79 -7.52
C SER A 213 15.76 0.41 -6.16
N ASP A 214 15.95 1.27 -5.17
CA ASP A 214 15.28 1.19 -3.86
C ASP A 214 13.96 1.97 -3.84
N VAL A 215 13.73 2.81 -4.86
CA VAL A 215 12.59 3.72 -4.95
C VAL A 215 11.59 3.24 -6.00
N PRO A 216 10.37 2.84 -5.59
CA PRO A 216 9.31 2.47 -6.52
C PRO A 216 8.52 3.70 -7.00
N GLU A 217 7.89 3.57 -8.15
CA GLU A 217 6.70 4.32 -8.51
C GLU A 217 5.48 3.56 -7.95
N GLY A 218 5.04 3.98 -6.76
CA GLY A 218 3.99 3.28 -6.02
C GLY A 218 2.58 3.47 -6.61
N ALA A 219 2.42 4.23 -7.68
CA ALA A 219 1.14 4.45 -8.33
C ALA A 219 0.49 3.16 -8.90
N ILE A 220 1.28 2.10 -9.12
CA ILE A 220 0.79 0.76 -9.47
C ILE A 220 1.48 -0.31 -8.63
N ILE A 221 0.72 -1.30 -8.14
CA ILE A 221 1.28 -2.49 -7.46
C ILE A 221 0.52 -3.73 -7.95
N ILE A 222 1.23 -4.72 -8.47
CA ILE A 222 0.66 -5.95 -9.02
C ILE A 222 1.11 -7.12 -8.14
N ARG A 223 0.19 -7.92 -7.63
CA ARG A 223 0.48 -8.96 -6.64
C ARG A 223 -0.25 -10.25 -6.91
N GLU A 224 0.47 -11.34 -6.71
CA GLU A 224 -0.09 -12.60 -6.25
C GLU A 224 -0.01 -12.61 -4.71
N HIS A 225 -1.09 -12.97 -4.04
CA HIS A 225 -1.17 -13.01 -2.59
C HIS A 225 -0.62 -14.33 -2.03
N THR A 226 0.69 -14.31 -1.73
CA THR A 226 1.45 -15.42 -1.13
C THR A 226 1.89 -15.06 0.29
N ALA A 227 2.44 -16.02 1.04
CA ALA A 227 2.99 -15.75 2.37
C ALA A 227 4.05 -14.63 2.33
N MET A 228 4.94 -14.69 1.35
CA MET A 228 6.06 -13.75 1.22
C MET A 228 5.60 -12.35 0.78
N SER A 229 4.73 -12.25 -0.22
CA SER A 229 4.22 -10.94 -0.70
C SER A 229 3.30 -10.27 0.33
N ASN A 230 2.55 -11.06 1.11
CA ASN A 230 1.75 -10.55 2.21
C ASN A 230 2.63 -10.11 3.38
N LEU A 231 3.66 -10.88 3.77
CA LEU A 231 4.64 -10.45 4.78
C LEU A 231 5.32 -9.15 4.38
N PHE A 232 5.80 -9.05 3.13
CA PHE A 232 6.38 -7.82 2.61
C PHE A 232 5.42 -6.64 2.76
N SER A 233 4.15 -6.82 2.37
CA SER A 233 3.13 -5.79 2.51
C SER A 233 2.89 -5.39 3.97
N CYS A 234 2.92 -6.34 4.92
CA CYS A 234 2.81 -6.06 6.35
C CYS A 234 3.98 -5.20 6.85
N LEU A 235 5.21 -5.64 6.57
CA LEU A 235 6.42 -4.93 6.99
C LEU A 235 6.48 -3.53 6.38
N TRP A 236 6.12 -3.41 5.10
CA TRP A 236 6.09 -2.12 4.42
C TRP A 236 5.04 -1.17 4.99
N PHE A 237 3.85 -1.68 5.32
CA PHE A 237 2.84 -0.86 6.00
C PHE A 237 3.30 -0.46 7.40
N ASN A 238 3.99 -1.32 8.15
CA ASN A 238 4.52 -0.98 9.46
C ASN A 238 5.54 0.17 9.40
N GLU A 239 6.39 0.22 8.37
CA GLU A 239 7.28 1.38 8.17
C GLU A 239 6.50 2.67 7.87
N VAL A 240 5.47 2.55 7.03
CA VAL A 240 4.58 3.67 6.68
C VAL A 240 3.88 4.18 7.94
N ASP A 241 3.36 3.28 8.77
CA ASP A 241 2.69 3.55 10.04
C ASP A 241 3.64 4.20 11.06
N LEU A 242 4.87 3.67 11.18
CA LEU A 242 5.85 4.14 12.15
C LEU A 242 6.45 5.50 11.78
N PHE A 243 6.68 5.73 10.48
CA PHE A 243 7.36 6.91 9.98
C PHE A 243 6.42 7.78 9.14
N THR A 244 6.81 8.04 7.89
CA THR A 244 6.09 8.92 6.99
C THR A 244 5.20 8.09 6.05
N PRO A 245 4.06 8.61 5.58
CA PRO A 245 3.24 7.94 4.59
C PRO A 245 3.85 8.01 3.18
N ARG A 246 5.10 8.47 3.04
CA ARG A 246 5.87 8.41 1.80
C ARG A 246 6.43 7.00 1.66
N ASP A 247 5.56 6.11 1.20
CA ASP A 247 5.84 4.70 0.94
C ASP A 247 7.05 4.43 0.03
N GLN A 248 7.44 5.39 -0.80
CA GLN A 248 8.68 5.36 -1.58
C GLN A 248 9.95 5.35 -0.72
N LEU A 249 9.91 5.94 0.48
CA LEU A 249 11.05 5.99 1.40
C LEU A 249 11.27 4.67 2.14
N SER A 250 10.22 3.90 2.36
CA SER A 250 10.27 2.66 3.15
C SER A 250 10.34 1.38 2.32
N PHE A 251 9.92 1.40 1.06
CA PHE A 251 9.92 0.20 0.20
C PHE A 251 11.30 -0.46 0.14
N GLY A 252 12.32 0.31 -0.27
CA GLY A 252 13.68 -0.20 -0.43
C GLY A 252 14.30 -0.69 0.87
N TYR A 253 13.95 -0.07 2.00
CA TYR A 253 14.40 -0.52 3.31
C TYR A 253 13.82 -1.89 3.70
N VAL A 254 12.54 -2.15 3.43
CA VAL A 254 11.93 -3.46 3.68
C VAL A 254 12.56 -4.53 2.77
N VAL A 255 12.84 -4.18 1.51
CA VAL A 255 13.57 -5.07 0.59
C VAL A 255 14.97 -5.37 1.12
N TYR A 256 15.69 -4.35 1.60
CA TYR A 256 17.00 -4.51 2.25
C TYR A 256 16.93 -5.47 3.43
N ARG A 257 15.95 -5.29 4.33
CA ARG A 257 15.75 -6.10 5.53
C ARG A 257 15.35 -7.55 5.23
N LEU A 258 14.59 -7.80 4.16
CA LEU A 258 14.25 -9.17 3.70
C LEU A 258 15.34 -9.81 2.85
N GLY A 259 16.32 -9.04 2.39
CA GLY A 259 17.41 -9.52 1.55
C GLY A 259 16.92 -10.28 0.31
N GLY A 260 17.52 -11.43 0.04
CA GLY A 260 17.20 -12.25 -1.14
C GLY A 260 15.90 -13.06 -1.05
N LEU A 261 15.18 -13.00 0.09
CA LEU A 261 13.96 -13.79 0.31
C LEU A 261 12.77 -13.23 -0.50
N PHE A 262 12.70 -11.91 -0.64
CA PHE A 262 11.63 -11.25 -1.39
C PHE A 262 12.06 -11.01 -2.84
N LYS A 263 11.58 -11.86 -3.74
CA LYS A 263 11.77 -11.71 -5.18
C LYS A 263 10.59 -10.97 -5.79
N PHE A 264 10.87 -9.89 -6.50
CA PHE A 264 9.87 -9.06 -7.16
C PHE A 264 10.38 -8.56 -8.50
N TYR A 265 9.45 -8.17 -9.38
CA TYR A 265 9.77 -7.54 -10.65
C TYR A 265 9.59 -6.03 -10.57
N MET A 266 10.70 -5.30 -10.62
CA MET A 266 10.64 -3.85 -10.76
C MET A 266 10.76 -3.49 -12.24
N PHE A 267 9.65 -3.05 -12.85
CA PHE A 267 9.60 -2.76 -14.29
C PHE A 267 9.88 -1.28 -14.58
N PRO A 268 10.45 -0.95 -15.76
CA PRO A 268 10.89 0.41 -16.04
C PRO A 268 9.72 1.39 -16.15
N ASN A 269 9.98 2.66 -15.82
CA ASN A 269 8.95 3.71 -15.80
C ASN A 269 8.27 3.93 -17.17
N CYS A 270 8.94 3.62 -18.28
CA CYS A 270 8.33 3.72 -19.62
C CYS A 270 7.15 2.75 -19.78
N GLU A 271 7.25 1.53 -19.25
CA GLU A 271 6.14 0.58 -19.25
C GLU A 271 4.99 1.09 -18.39
N TYR A 272 5.28 1.67 -17.22
CA TYR A 272 4.26 2.32 -16.38
C TYR A 272 3.43 3.36 -17.15
N ASN A 273 4.07 4.24 -17.93
CA ASN A 273 3.37 5.27 -18.70
C ASN A 273 2.50 4.70 -19.83
N SER A 274 2.71 3.44 -20.23
CA SER A 274 1.89 2.77 -21.25
C SER A 274 0.61 2.13 -20.70
N LEU A 275 0.49 2.03 -19.36
CA LEU A 275 -0.64 1.36 -18.71
C LEU A 275 -1.81 2.32 -18.39
N PHE A 276 -1.57 3.63 -18.40
CA PHE A 276 -2.50 4.60 -17.84
C PHE A 276 -2.56 5.95 -18.56
N VAL A 277 -3.71 6.61 -18.43
CA VAL A 277 -3.84 8.07 -18.60
C VAL A 277 -3.85 8.72 -17.22
N LEU A 278 -3.01 9.74 -17.03
CA LEU A 278 -2.91 10.48 -15.76
C LEU A 278 -3.83 11.69 -15.79
N HIS A 279 -4.68 11.81 -14.79
CA HIS A 279 -5.54 12.96 -14.57
C HIS A 279 -4.99 13.87 -13.46
N PRO A 280 -5.29 15.18 -13.49
CA PRO A 280 -4.92 16.08 -12.40
C PRO A 280 -5.73 15.79 -11.13
N HIS A 281 -5.13 16.03 -9.96
CA HIS A 281 -5.82 15.98 -8.69
C HIS A 281 -6.85 17.11 -8.58
N THR A 282 -7.93 16.90 -7.83
CA THR A 282 -8.99 17.92 -7.65
C THR A 282 -8.56 19.06 -6.73
N ARG A 283 -7.60 18.77 -5.83
CA ARG A 283 -7.07 19.69 -4.82
C ARG A 283 -5.63 19.35 -4.50
N GLU A 284 -4.95 20.24 -3.79
CA GLU A 284 -3.70 19.90 -3.13
C GLU A 284 -3.96 19.15 -1.82
N HIS A 285 -3.05 18.25 -1.47
CA HIS A 285 -3.08 17.61 -0.15
C HIS A 285 -2.52 18.59 0.87
N SER A 286 -3.18 18.68 2.01
CA SER A 286 -2.63 19.33 3.19
C SER A 286 -3.03 18.55 4.43
N SER A 287 -2.05 17.95 5.11
CA SER A 287 -2.21 17.51 6.51
C SER A 287 -1.44 18.45 7.43
N ALA A 288 -1.95 18.68 8.64
CA ALA A 288 -1.28 19.51 9.64
C ALA A 288 0.15 19.02 9.92
N VAL A 289 0.35 17.70 9.96
CA VAL A 289 1.64 17.05 10.20
C VAL A 289 2.68 17.43 9.13
N GLU A 290 2.27 17.70 7.89
CA GLU A 290 3.19 18.06 6.80
C GLU A 290 3.90 19.40 7.03
N TRP A 291 3.31 20.26 7.85
CA TRP A 291 3.78 21.62 8.11
C TRP A 291 4.66 21.75 9.36
N VAL A 292 4.90 20.64 10.06
CA VAL A 292 5.75 20.58 11.24
C VAL A 292 7.18 21.00 10.90
N LYS A 293 7.70 21.98 11.65
CA LYS A 293 9.06 22.51 11.47
C LYS A 293 10.06 21.90 12.42
N ASN A 294 9.62 21.50 13.61
CA ASN A 294 10.45 20.88 14.65
C ASN A 294 9.70 19.71 15.31
N ILE A 295 10.41 18.66 15.70
CA ILE A 295 9.86 17.49 16.39
C ILE A 295 9.09 17.89 17.65
N THR A 296 9.54 18.93 18.36
CA THR A 296 8.90 19.43 19.58
C THR A 296 7.49 19.99 19.35
N GLU A 297 7.14 20.38 18.11
CA GLU A 297 5.77 20.82 17.76
C GLU A 297 4.79 19.64 17.79
N LEU A 298 5.26 18.40 17.77
CA LEU A 298 4.45 17.18 17.93
C LEU A 298 4.19 16.85 19.41
N ASP A 299 4.99 17.39 20.33
CA ASP A 299 4.98 17.06 21.77
C ASP A 299 4.18 18.06 22.63
N GLY A 300 3.84 19.24 22.10
CA GLY A 300 3.20 20.31 22.86
C GLY A 300 1.73 20.05 23.24
N LYS A 301 1.36 20.32 24.51
CA LYS A 301 -0.05 20.41 24.94
C LYS A 301 -0.77 21.47 24.10
N GLY A 302 -1.73 21.03 23.28
CA GLY A 302 -2.55 21.91 22.43
C GLY A 302 -2.01 22.17 21.02
N SER A 303 -0.95 21.48 20.56
CA SER A 303 -0.54 21.60 19.17
C SER A 303 -1.58 20.96 18.26
N ARG A 304 -2.11 21.73 17.29
CA ARG A 304 -3.00 21.22 16.22
C ARG A 304 -2.28 20.27 15.26
N MET A 305 -1.00 20.00 15.48
CA MET A 305 -0.11 19.25 14.59
C MET A 305 0.02 17.77 15.00
N LYS A 306 -0.42 17.39 16.20
CA LYS A 306 -0.41 16.01 16.66
C LYS A 306 -1.68 15.29 16.17
N GLU A 307 -1.51 14.13 15.55
CA GLU A 307 -2.64 13.26 15.21
C GLU A 307 -3.33 12.77 16.49
N SER A 308 -4.65 12.90 16.54
CA SER A 308 -5.52 12.41 17.61
C SER A 308 -5.86 10.92 17.46
N ARG A 309 -5.78 10.39 16.24
CA ARG A 309 -6.00 8.97 15.90
C ARG A 309 -4.83 8.45 15.08
N GLY A 310 -4.38 7.24 15.42
CA GLY A 310 -3.28 6.57 14.73
C GLY A 310 -1.96 7.30 14.99
N GLY A 311 -1.07 6.67 15.75
CA GLY A 311 0.07 7.38 16.33
C GLY A 311 1.08 7.89 15.31
N LEU A 312 1.86 8.90 15.71
CA LEU A 312 3.26 9.09 15.30
C LEU A 312 4.18 8.25 16.23
N GLY A 313 3.74 7.04 16.59
CA GLY A 313 4.18 6.24 17.75
C GLY A 313 5.63 5.77 17.71
N LEU A 314 6.58 6.70 17.87
CA LEU A 314 7.97 6.40 18.18
C LEU A 314 8.00 5.45 19.39
N TRP A 315 8.41 4.21 19.12
CA TRP A 315 8.72 3.11 20.05
C TRP A 315 7.61 2.08 20.35
N THR A 316 7.66 0.99 19.59
CA THR A 316 7.95 -0.34 20.14
C THR A 316 9.22 -0.87 19.44
N PRO A 317 10.07 -1.70 20.09
CA PRO A 317 11.29 -2.17 19.44
C PRO A 317 10.89 -3.01 18.23
N TYR A 318 11.22 -2.45 17.07
CA TYR A 318 11.25 -3.14 15.81
C TYR A 318 11.92 -4.51 16.01
N PRO A 319 11.39 -5.62 15.48
CA PRO A 319 12.12 -6.88 15.53
C PRO A 319 13.43 -6.68 14.75
N GLY A 320 14.52 -6.47 15.47
CA GLY A 320 15.85 -6.20 14.90
C GLY A 320 16.38 -7.38 14.09
N ASN A 321 15.80 -8.57 14.27
CA ASN A 321 16.14 -9.74 13.50
C ASN A 321 14.89 -10.29 12.80
N LEU A 322 14.83 -10.17 11.46
CA LEU A 322 13.76 -10.77 10.66
C LEU A 322 14.03 -12.23 10.29
N ASP A 323 15.26 -12.73 10.48
CA ASP A 323 15.62 -14.13 10.22
C ASP A 323 14.92 -15.10 11.19
N SER A 324 14.35 -14.58 12.28
CA SER A 324 13.55 -15.34 13.26
C SER A 324 12.05 -15.38 12.96
N VAL A 325 11.57 -14.71 11.89
CA VAL A 325 10.15 -14.65 11.55
C VAL A 325 9.70 -15.95 10.89
N VAL A 326 8.79 -16.68 11.54
CA VAL A 326 8.15 -17.88 10.98
C VAL A 326 6.90 -17.47 10.19
N LEU A 327 6.92 -17.69 8.89
CA LEU A 327 5.77 -17.45 8.01
C LEU A 327 4.68 -18.51 8.24
N PRO A 328 3.40 -18.12 8.38
CA PRO A 328 2.31 -19.10 8.47
C PRO A 328 2.18 -19.89 7.15
N PRO A 329 1.84 -21.18 7.19
CA PRO A 329 1.59 -21.96 5.99
C PRO A 329 0.37 -21.40 5.25
N VAL A 330 0.58 -20.89 4.04
CA VAL A 330 -0.51 -20.46 3.17
C VAL A 330 -1.02 -21.69 2.43
N ALA A 331 -2.29 -22.05 2.66
CA ALA A 331 -2.97 -23.09 1.92
C ALA A 331 -3.10 -22.68 0.44
N ARG A 332 -2.14 -23.10 -0.39
CA ARG A 332 -2.26 -23.03 -1.85
C ARG A 332 -3.37 -23.98 -2.27
N THR A 333 -4.52 -23.44 -2.66
CA THR A 333 -5.61 -24.23 -3.27
C THR A 333 -5.60 -24.19 -4.81
N SER A 334 -4.56 -23.60 -5.41
CA SER A 334 -4.37 -23.57 -6.86
C SER A 334 -3.42 -24.70 -7.31
N LYS A 335 -3.86 -25.50 -8.28
CA LYS A 335 -3.03 -26.49 -9.01
C LYS A 335 -2.16 -25.87 -10.12
N ALA A 336 -2.05 -24.54 -10.19
CA ALA A 336 -1.09 -23.87 -11.08
C ALA A 336 0.15 -23.49 -10.25
N GLY A 337 1.31 -24.01 -10.67
CA GLY A 337 2.60 -24.06 -9.96
C GLY A 337 3.13 -22.76 -9.36
#